data_AF-A0A6I4YV18-F1
#
_entry.id   AF-A0A6I4YV18-F1
#
_cell.length_a   1.000
_cell.length_b   1.000
_cell.length_c   1.000
_cell.angle_alpha   90.00
_cell.angle_beta   90.00
_cell.angle_gamma   90.00
#
_symmetry.space_group_name_H-M   'P 1'
#
loop_
_entity.id
_entity.type
_entity.pdbx_description
1 polymer ?
#
loop_
_entity_poly.entity_id
_entity_poly.type
_entity_poly.pdbx_seq_one_letter_code
_entity_poly.pdbx_strand_id
1 'polypeptide(L)'
;MAVKSGFGMDVSGLEKLKKQLQQLREQFPKEATLTVGWDQNCRYPDGKYVAPIALLQEYGGIVPAPPDMKGKSTVLIPARPFLRPCMAQHEAKWDYILAQGVKEAITDKSLTGEKILLRVGLTMKADLKASINAVNSPELSTYTIRKRLEKRSYSADALKMGMPAKPLQDSGYMLSSIAYFLRPGIPGKDG
;
A
#
# COMPACT_ATOMS: atom_id res chain seq x y z
N MET A 1 -45.31 -9.13 -51.60
CA MET A 1 -43.95 -9.45 -51.11
C MET A 1 -43.70 -8.66 -49.85
N ALA A 2 -43.68 -9.30 -48.69
CA ALA A 2 -43.40 -8.64 -47.41
C ALA A 2 -41.93 -8.88 -47.05
N VAL A 3 -41.13 -7.81 -47.01
CA VAL A 3 -39.78 -7.85 -46.41
C VAL A 3 -39.90 -7.24 -45.02
N LYS A 4 -40.01 -8.09 -44.00
CA LYS A 4 -39.84 -7.68 -42.60
C LYS A 4 -38.35 -7.69 -42.29
N SER A 5 -37.66 -6.57 -42.48
CA SER A 5 -36.31 -6.38 -41.93
C SER A 5 -36.43 -5.91 -40.48
N GLY A 6 -36.68 -6.84 -39.57
CA GLY A 6 -36.54 -6.60 -38.13
C GLY A 6 -35.07 -6.74 -37.75
N PHE A 7 -34.39 -5.62 -37.51
CA PHE A 7 -33.08 -5.60 -36.86
C PHE A 7 -33.29 -5.98 -35.39
N GLY A 8 -33.40 -7.27 -35.11
CA GLY A 8 -33.51 -7.79 -33.75
C GLY A 8 -32.15 -7.67 -33.08
N MET A 9 -31.94 -6.61 -32.29
CA MET A 9 -30.89 -6.66 -31.26
C MET A 9 -31.18 -7.87 -30.38
N ASP A 10 -30.23 -8.80 -30.30
CA ASP A 10 -30.29 -9.93 -29.38
C ASP A 10 -30.20 -9.40 -27.94
N VAL A 11 -31.36 -9.03 -27.39
CA VAL A 11 -31.51 -8.53 -26.02
C VAL A 11 -31.21 -9.62 -24.98
N SER A 12 -31.17 -10.90 -25.38
CA SER A 12 -30.90 -12.01 -24.46
C SER A 12 -29.46 -11.97 -23.93
N GLY A 13 -28.51 -11.53 -24.74
CA GLY A 13 -27.13 -11.28 -24.32
C GLY A 13 -27.04 -10.13 -23.31
N LEU A 14 -27.80 -9.05 -23.54
CA LEU A 14 -27.85 -7.90 -22.65
C LEU A 14 -28.49 -8.25 -21.29
N GLU A 15 -29.55 -9.04 -21.28
CA GLU A 15 -30.20 -9.48 -20.04
C GLU A 15 -29.33 -10.45 -19.24
N LYS A 16 -28.60 -11.36 -19.91
CA LYS A 16 -27.59 -12.21 -19.25
C LYS A 16 -26.45 -11.38 -18.65
N LEU A 17 -25.97 -10.37 -19.38
CA LEU A 17 -24.94 -9.45 -18.90
C LEU A 17 -25.43 -8.64 -17.69
N LYS A 18 -26.65 -8.07 -17.74
CA LYS A 18 -27.26 -7.37 -16.59
C LYS A 18 -27.32 -8.28 -15.36
N LYS A 19 -27.74 -9.54 -15.54
CA LYS A 19 -27.81 -10.52 -14.46
C LYS A 19 -26.43 -10.86 -13.89
N GLN A 20 -25.40 -11.03 -14.73
CA GLN A 20 -24.02 -11.26 -14.28
C GLN A 20 -23.46 -10.04 -13.53
N LEU A 21 -23.71 -8.83 -14.02
CA LEU A 21 -23.32 -7.59 -13.34
C LEU A 21 -24.04 -7.43 -12.00
N GLN A 22 -25.30 -7.82 -11.91
CA GLN A 22 -26.06 -7.79 -10.67
C GLN A 22 -25.53 -8.81 -9.65
N GLN A 23 -25.21 -10.03 -10.08
CA GLN A 23 -24.57 -11.04 -9.23
C GLN A 23 -23.19 -10.61 -8.75
N LEU A 24 -22.39 -9.99 -9.63
CA LEU A 24 -21.10 -9.41 -9.24
C LEU A 24 -21.30 -8.31 -8.21
N ARG A 25 -22.25 -7.40 -8.42
CA ARG A 25 -22.58 -6.34 -7.46
C ARG A 25 -22.98 -6.90 -6.09
N GLU A 26 -23.64 -8.04 -6.03
CA GLU A 26 -23.98 -8.71 -4.78
C GLU A 26 -22.77 -9.38 -4.10
N GLN A 27 -21.78 -9.83 -4.89
CA GLN A 27 -20.52 -10.39 -4.38
C GLN A 27 -19.54 -9.34 -3.89
N PHE A 28 -19.58 -8.12 -4.43
CA PHE A 28 -18.83 -6.99 -3.88
C PHE A 28 -19.61 -6.39 -2.71
N PRO A 29 -19.01 -6.26 -1.51
CA PRO A 29 -19.64 -5.50 -0.44
C PRO A 29 -19.93 -4.10 -0.99
N LYS A 30 -21.17 -3.60 -0.82
CA LYS A 30 -21.49 -2.20 -1.16
C LYS A 30 -20.45 -1.32 -0.45
N GLU A 31 -19.78 -0.46 -1.22
CA GLU A 31 -18.74 0.47 -0.74
C GLU A 31 -17.52 -0.19 -0.07
N ALA A 32 -17.14 -1.40 -0.49
CA ALA A 32 -15.90 -2.02 -0.02
C ALA A 32 -14.69 -1.10 -0.30
N THR A 33 -13.95 -0.75 0.76
CA THR A 33 -12.74 0.05 0.64
C THR A 33 -11.51 -0.82 0.91
N LEU A 34 -10.62 -0.85 -0.07
CA LEU A 34 -9.30 -1.49 0.06
C LEU A 34 -8.29 -0.42 0.47
N THR A 35 -7.63 -0.64 1.61
CA THR A 35 -6.59 0.25 2.12
C THR A 35 -5.30 -0.52 2.36
N VAL A 36 -4.16 0.12 2.15
CA VAL A 36 -2.83 -0.50 2.33
C VAL A 36 -1.98 0.43 3.17
N GLY A 37 -1.26 -0.15 4.14
CA GLY A 37 -0.44 0.63 5.06
C GLY A 37 -0.19 -0.16 6.35
N TRP A 38 -0.31 0.54 7.47
CA TRP A 38 -0.10 -0.02 8.80
C TRP A 38 -1.39 -0.03 9.59
N ASP A 39 -1.54 -1.05 10.43
CA ASP A 39 -2.61 -1.10 11.41
C ASP A 39 -2.46 0.04 12.43
N GLN A 40 -3.58 0.55 12.94
CA GLN A 40 -3.60 1.65 13.92
C GLN A 40 -2.86 1.29 15.21
N ASN A 41 -2.83 0.01 15.59
CA ASN A 41 -2.16 -0.48 16.77
C ASN A 41 -0.75 -1.03 16.49
N CYS A 42 -0.26 -0.93 15.26
CA CYS A 42 1.08 -1.40 14.90
C CYS A 42 2.15 -0.54 15.57
N ARG A 43 2.97 -1.16 16.44
CA ARG A 43 3.99 -0.50 17.24
C ARG A 43 5.35 -1.16 17.08
N TYR A 44 6.40 -0.34 17.07
CA TYR A 44 7.76 -0.80 17.27
C TYR A 44 7.94 -1.36 18.69
N PRO A 45 9.00 -2.15 18.94
CA PRO A 45 9.32 -2.66 20.28
C PRO A 45 9.50 -1.57 21.34
N ASP A 46 9.82 -0.33 20.95
CA ASP A 46 9.93 0.83 21.85
C ASP A 46 8.59 1.53 22.10
N GLY A 47 7.47 0.94 21.67
CA GLY A 47 6.11 1.42 21.91
C GLY A 47 5.61 2.49 20.94
N LYS A 48 6.47 3.02 20.06
CA LYS A 48 6.10 4.02 19.06
C LYS A 48 5.25 3.41 17.96
N TYR A 49 4.21 4.13 17.55
CA TYR A 49 3.36 3.71 16.45
C TYR A 49 4.08 3.82 15.10
N VAL A 50 3.87 2.85 14.22
CA VAL A 50 4.53 2.80 12.91
C VAL A 50 4.00 3.87 11.96
N ALA A 51 2.67 4.06 11.89
CA ALA A 51 2.08 5.01 10.95
C ALA A 51 2.53 6.47 11.16
N PRO A 52 2.60 7.03 12.38
CA PRO A 52 3.15 8.37 12.60
C PRO A 52 4.63 8.49 12.21
N ILE A 53 5.43 7.44 12.44
CA ILE A 53 6.84 7.43 12.02
C ILE A 53 6.95 7.39 10.50
N ALA A 54 6.14 6.58 9.83
CA ALA A 54 6.09 6.55 8.37
C ALA A 54 5.71 7.92 7.78
N LEU A 55 4.72 8.61 8.38
CA LEU A 55 4.32 9.96 7.97
C LEU A 55 5.45 10.98 8.17
N LEU A 56 6.11 10.95 9.33
CA LEU A 56 7.26 11.80 9.62
C LEU A 56 8.41 11.57 8.63
N GLN A 57 8.61 10.33 8.18
CA GLN A 57 9.61 10.02 7.15
C GLN A 57 9.17 10.51 5.77
N GLU A 58 7.91 10.34 5.39
CA GLU A 58 7.35 10.77 4.10
C GLU A 58 7.50 12.29 3.87
N TYR A 59 7.25 13.08 4.92
CA TYR A 59 7.21 14.55 4.85
C TYR A 59 8.40 15.25 5.51
N GLY A 60 9.20 14.53 6.28
CA GLY A 60 10.20 15.14 7.16
C GLY A 60 9.55 15.83 8.36
N GLY A 61 10.38 16.36 9.24
CA GLY A 61 9.90 17.12 10.39
C GLY A 61 10.99 17.41 11.42
N ILE A 62 10.63 18.21 12.41
CA ILE A 62 11.52 18.56 13.53
C ILE A 62 11.08 17.74 14.74
N VAL A 63 12.01 16.98 15.32
CA VAL A 63 11.76 16.15 16.51
C VAL A 63 12.69 16.55 17.65
N PRO A 64 12.35 16.26 18.91
CA PRO A 64 13.28 16.41 20.03
C PRO A 64 14.59 15.67 19.76
N ALA A 65 15.71 16.32 20.07
CA ALA A 65 17.01 15.69 19.94
C ALA A 65 17.15 14.53 20.94
N PRO A 66 17.86 13.45 20.57
CA PRO A 66 18.24 12.42 21.52
C PRO A 66 18.99 13.01 22.73
N PRO A 67 18.81 12.49 23.95
CA PRO A 67 19.46 13.02 25.17
C PRO A 67 20.99 13.05 25.10
N ASP A 68 21.58 12.19 24.28
CA ASP A 68 23.02 12.08 24.06
C ASP A 68 23.57 13.07 23.01
N MET A 69 22.72 13.80 22.30
CA MET A 69 23.13 14.96 21.48
C MET A 69 23.26 16.22 22.35
N LYS A 70 24.44 16.40 22.96
CA LYS A 70 24.74 17.59 23.78
C LYS A 70 24.55 18.89 22.97
N GLY A 71 23.88 19.87 23.58
CA GLY A 71 23.71 21.21 23.01
C GLY A 71 22.64 21.32 21.91
N LYS A 72 21.86 20.27 21.64
CA LYS A 72 20.72 20.31 20.72
C LYS A 72 19.43 19.97 21.44
N SER A 73 18.40 20.79 21.27
CA SER A 73 17.05 20.51 21.75
C SER A 73 16.20 19.80 20.68
N THR A 74 16.53 19.99 19.40
CA THR A 74 15.77 19.43 18.27
C THR A 74 16.67 18.97 17.13
N VAL A 75 16.15 18.06 16.30
CA VAL A 75 16.80 17.53 15.10
C VAL A 75 15.82 17.60 13.93
N LEU A 76 16.30 18.06 12.77
CA LEU A 76 15.57 17.99 11.51
C LEU A 76 15.73 16.59 10.90
N ILE A 77 14.61 15.94 10.63
CA ILE A 77 14.50 14.73 9.82
C ILE A 77 14.11 15.18 8.42
N PRO A 78 14.95 14.92 7.39
CA PRO A 78 14.61 15.28 6.02
C PRO A 78 13.51 14.35 5.48
N ALA A 79 12.69 14.88 4.56
CA ALA A 79 11.66 14.11 3.87
C ALA A 79 12.28 13.01 3.01
N ARG A 80 11.72 11.81 3.10
CA ARG A 80 12.08 10.61 2.35
C ARG A 80 10.79 10.08 1.74
N PRO A 81 10.33 10.63 0.61
CA PRO A 81 9.04 10.26 0.04
C PRO A 81 9.08 8.82 -0.51
N PHE A 82 8.09 8.02 -0.13
CA PHE A 82 7.84 6.66 -0.63
C PHE A 82 6.35 6.40 -0.86
N LEU A 83 5.43 7.02 -0.11
CA LEU A 83 3.99 6.83 -0.32
C LEU A 83 3.49 7.54 -1.57
N ARG A 84 3.72 8.86 -1.65
CA ARG A 84 3.28 9.69 -2.78
C ARG A 84 3.84 9.20 -4.12
N PRO A 85 5.16 8.93 -4.26
CA PRO A 85 5.69 8.40 -5.52
C PRO A 85 5.16 7.00 -5.82
N CYS A 86 4.96 6.13 -4.82
CA CYS A 86 4.36 4.81 -5.03
C CYS A 86 2.96 4.91 -5.63
N MET A 87 2.11 5.80 -5.09
CA MET A 87 0.75 6.01 -5.61
C MET A 87 0.79 6.50 -7.05
N ALA A 88 1.53 7.60 -7.31
CA ALA A 88 1.63 8.19 -8.64
C ALA A 88 2.18 7.21 -9.69
N GLN A 89 3.07 6.30 -9.30
CA GLN A 89 3.68 5.33 -10.21
C GLN A 89 2.78 4.11 -10.50
N HIS A 90 1.93 3.71 -9.55
CA HIS A 90 1.27 2.41 -9.59
C HIS A 90 -0.27 2.46 -9.59
N GLU A 91 -0.89 3.62 -9.41
CA GLU A 91 -2.36 3.76 -9.41
C GLU A 91 -3.01 3.14 -10.66
N ALA A 92 -2.50 3.47 -11.85
CA ALA A 92 -3.03 2.96 -13.12
C ALA A 92 -2.88 1.43 -13.24
N LYS A 93 -1.82 0.85 -12.66
CA LYS A 93 -1.61 -0.60 -12.60
C LYS A 93 -2.65 -1.25 -11.68
N TRP A 94 -2.95 -0.65 -10.54
CA TRP A 94 -3.94 -1.17 -9.60
C TRP A 94 -5.35 -1.15 -10.20
N ASP A 95 -5.71 -0.04 -10.84
CA ASP A 95 -6.99 0.11 -11.56
C ASP A 95 -7.10 -0.90 -12.70
N TYR A 96 -6.02 -1.10 -13.46
CA TYR A 96 -5.99 -2.10 -14.52
C TYR A 96 -6.22 -3.51 -13.97
N ILE A 97 -5.54 -3.91 -12.90
CA ILE A 97 -5.70 -5.25 -12.28
C ILE A 97 -7.13 -5.44 -11.78
N LEU A 98 -7.72 -4.41 -11.17
CA LEU A 98 -9.11 -4.44 -10.74
C LEU A 98 -10.07 -4.62 -11.93
N ALA A 99 -9.92 -3.81 -12.97
CA ALA A 99 -10.76 -3.87 -14.16
C ALA A 99 -10.66 -5.23 -14.88
N GLN A 100 -9.45 -5.79 -14.98
CA GLN A 100 -9.25 -7.13 -15.54
C GLN A 100 -9.88 -8.21 -14.67
N GLY A 101 -9.71 -8.14 -13.34
CA GLY A 101 -10.35 -9.09 -12.43
C GLY A 101 -11.88 -9.08 -12.54
N VAL A 102 -12.49 -7.90 -12.68
CA VAL A 102 -13.95 -7.78 -12.88
C VAL A 102 -14.37 -8.41 -14.21
N LYS A 103 -13.62 -8.19 -15.29
CA LYS A 103 -13.88 -8.83 -16.60
C LYS A 103 -13.77 -10.35 -16.51
N GLU A 104 -12.72 -10.86 -15.88
CA GLU A 104 -12.49 -12.29 -15.65
C GLU A 104 -13.64 -12.93 -14.88
N ALA A 105 -14.18 -12.24 -13.86
CA ALA A 105 -15.28 -12.75 -13.03
C ALA A 105 -16.64 -12.84 -13.76
N ILE A 106 -16.82 -12.13 -14.88
CA ILE A 106 -18.00 -12.31 -15.74
C ILE A 106 -17.97 -13.70 -16.39
N THR A 107 -16.78 -14.15 -16.79
CA THR A 107 -16.58 -15.44 -17.48
C THR A 107 -16.34 -16.60 -16.51
N ASP A 108 -15.61 -16.37 -15.42
CA ASP A 108 -15.26 -17.37 -14.43
C ASP A 108 -16.00 -17.11 -13.12
N LYS A 109 -17.02 -17.92 -12.85
CA LYS A 109 -17.84 -17.84 -11.64
C LYS A 109 -17.08 -18.19 -10.35
N SER A 110 -15.88 -18.75 -10.44
CA SER A 110 -15.04 -19.07 -9.29
C SER A 110 -14.27 -17.85 -8.76
N LEU A 111 -14.17 -16.79 -9.57
CA LEU A 111 -13.50 -15.54 -9.22
C LEU A 111 -14.48 -14.58 -8.56
N THR A 112 -14.35 -14.44 -7.23
CA THR A 112 -15.20 -13.55 -6.43
C THR A 112 -14.58 -12.15 -6.31
N GLY A 113 -15.41 -11.15 -5.99
CA GLY A 113 -14.95 -9.79 -5.72
C GLY A 113 -13.85 -9.73 -4.65
N GLU A 114 -13.98 -10.53 -3.59
CA GLU A 114 -12.96 -10.65 -2.53
C GLU A 114 -11.61 -11.15 -3.07
N LYS A 115 -11.60 -12.16 -3.96
CA LYS A 115 -10.35 -12.68 -4.56
C LYS A 115 -9.69 -11.64 -5.46
N ILE A 116 -10.48 -10.83 -6.17
CA ILE A 116 -9.96 -9.72 -6.99
C ILE A 116 -9.34 -8.65 -6.09
N LEU A 117 -10.05 -8.21 -5.05
CA LEU A 117 -9.55 -7.21 -4.10
C LEU A 117 -8.33 -7.71 -3.33
N LEU A 118 -8.27 -9.01 -3.01
CA LEU A 118 -7.09 -9.65 -2.45
C LEU A 118 -5.88 -9.53 -3.39
N ARG A 119 -6.06 -9.81 -4.69
CA ARG A 119 -5.00 -9.67 -5.70
C ARG A 119 -4.49 -8.22 -5.79
N VAL A 120 -5.41 -7.25 -5.83
CA VAL A 120 -5.06 -5.82 -5.83
C VAL A 120 -4.31 -5.45 -4.55
N GLY A 121 -4.81 -5.84 -3.37
CA GLY A 121 -4.21 -5.51 -2.07
C GLY A 121 -2.81 -6.11 -1.89
N LEU A 122 -2.60 -7.35 -2.33
CA LEU A 122 -1.27 -7.97 -2.35
C LEU A 122 -0.31 -7.22 -3.28
N THR A 123 -0.80 -6.78 -4.43
CA THR A 123 0.00 -6.01 -5.40
C THR A 123 0.40 -4.65 -4.83
N MET A 124 -0.56 -3.89 -4.30
CA MET A 124 -0.31 -2.61 -3.66
C MET A 124 0.67 -2.73 -2.48
N LYS A 125 0.53 -3.78 -1.65
CA LYS A 125 1.48 -4.07 -0.56
C LYS A 125 2.88 -4.35 -1.09
N ALA A 126 3.01 -5.09 -2.18
CA ALA A 126 4.30 -5.38 -2.80
C ALA A 126 4.93 -4.10 -3.38
N ASP A 127 4.15 -3.28 -4.07
CA ASP A 127 4.59 -2.01 -4.65
C ASP A 127 5.03 -1.03 -3.55
N LEU A 128 4.28 -0.90 -2.46
CA LEU A 128 4.67 -0.07 -1.31
C LEU A 128 5.97 -0.56 -0.66
N LYS A 129 6.14 -1.89 -0.50
CA LYS A 129 7.40 -2.46 -0.02
C LYS A 129 8.56 -2.13 -0.95
N ALA A 130 8.37 -2.25 -2.26
CA ALA A 130 9.38 -1.91 -3.25
C ALA A 130 9.74 -0.42 -3.19
N SER A 131 8.75 0.46 -3.04
CA SER A 131 8.98 1.90 -2.93
C SER A 131 9.81 2.27 -1.69
N ILE A 132 9.50 1.71 -0.51
CA ILE A 132 10.33 1.89 0.70
C ILE A 132 11.74 1.33 0.49
N ASN A 133 11.87 0.20 -0.22
CA ASN A 133 13.16 -0.40 -0.52
C ASN A 133 14.03 0.44 -1.46
N ALA A 134 13.41 1.23 -2.34
CA ALA A 134 14.06 2.09 -3.31
C ALA A 134 14.56 3.41 -2.69
N VAL A 135 14.09 3.79 -1.50
CA VAL A 135 14.55 5.01 -0.83
C VAL A 135 16.02 4.90 -0.44
N ASN A 136 16.85 5.69 -1.10
CA ASN A 136 18.27 5.86 -0.80
C ASN A 136 18.63 7.31 -0.41
N SER A 137 17.70 8.25 -0.61
CA SER A 137 17.93 9.68 -0.41
C SER A 137 16.76 10.33 0.33
N PRO A 138 17.00 11.39 1.12
CA PRO A 138 18.31 11.89 1.54
C PRO A 138 19.07 10.88 2.42
N GLU A 139 20.38 10.99 2.54
CA GLU A 139 21.18 10.02 3.30
C GLU A 139 20.93 10.09 4.82
N LEU A 140 21.35 9.06 5.56
CA LEU A 140 21.35 9.11 7.02
C LEU A 140 22.51 9.96 7.54
N SER A 141 22.29 10.67 8.65
CA SER A 141 23.39 11.36 9.32
C SER A 141 24.45 10.38 9.81
N THR A 142 25.71 10.80 9.84
CA THR A 142 26.83 10.01 10.40
C THR A 142 26.56 9.58 11.83
N TYR A 143 25.89 10.43 12.61
CA TYR A 143 25.42 10.11 13.96
C TYR A 143 24.49 8.90 13.98
N THR A 144 23.47 8.89 13.10
CA THR A 144 22.50 7.79 13.02
C THR A 144 23.16 6.49 12.62
N ILE A 145 24.10 6.53 11.65
CA ILE A 145 24.85 5.35 11.20
C ILE A 145 25.68 4.79 12.36
N ARG A 146 26.42 5.65 13.07
CA ARG A 146 27.20 5.24 14.25
C ARG A 146 26.32 4.60 15.32
N LYS A 147 25.17 5.19 15.63
CA LYS A 147 24.23 4.64 16.62
C LYS A 147 23.65 3.29 16.21
N ARG A 148 23.41 3.07 14.92
CA ARG A 148 22.98 1.76 14.41
C ARG A 148 24.05 0.70 14.58
N LEU A 149 25.30 1.04 14.27
CA LEU A 149 26.44 0.13 14.45
C LEU A 149 26.68 -0.19 15.94
N GLU A 150 26.47 0.78 16.84
CA GLU A 150 26.54 0.56 18.30
C GLU A 150 25.40 -0.35 18.80
N LYS A 151 24.18 -0.18 18.27
CA LYS A 151 22.98 -0.87 18.75
C LYS A 151 22.82 -2.29 18.21
N ARG A 152 23.38 -2.59 17.03
CA ARG A 152 23.15 -3.85 16.32
C ARG A 152 24.43 -4.35 15.67
N SER A 153 24.67 -5.65 15.82
CA SER A 153 25.67 -6.37 15.03
C SER A 153 25.14 -6.62 13.61
N TYR A 154 25.90 -6.16 12.61
CA TYR A 154 25.65 -6.45 11.21
C TYR A 154 26.60 -7.56 10.75
N SER A 155 26.12 -8.45 9.88
CA SER A 155 27.00 -9.42 9.22
C SER A 155 27.97 -8.70 8.28
N ALA A 156 29.09 -9.35 7.95
CA ALA A 156 30.06 -8.81 6.99
C ALA A 156 29.41 -8.46 5.63
N ASP A 157 28.46 -9.28 5.17
CA ASP A 157 27.73 -9.03 3.93
C ASP A 157 26.76 -7.85 4.03
N ALA A 158 26.08 -7.69 5.17
CA ALA A 158 25.21 -6.54 5.39
C ALA A 158 25.99 -5.21 5.44
N LEU A 159 27.23 -5.25 5.94
CA LEU A 159 28.15 -4.11 5.89
C LEU A 159 28.55 -3.77 4.46
N LYS A 160 28.94 -4.78 3.65
CA LYS A 160 29.28 -4.61 2.23
C LYS A 160 28.10 -4.07 1.41
N MET A 161 26.88 -4.47 1.74
CA MET A 161 25.65 -3.98 1.11
C MET A 161 25.20 -2.59 1.62
N GLY A 162 25.95 -1.96 2.54
CA GLY A 162 25.63 -0.63 3.05
C GLY A 162 24.36 -0.58 3.91
N MET A 163 23.89 -1.70 4.45
CA MET A 163 22.62 -1.76 5.20
C MET A 163 22.55 -0.77 6.39
N PRO A 164 23.61 -0.54 7.18
CA PRO A 164 23.56 0.44 8.27
C PRO A 164 23.25 1.86 7.78
N ALA A 165 23.69 2.21 6.58
CA ALA A 165 23.48 3.51 5.96
C ALA A 165 22.15 3.61 5.22
N LYS A 166 21.45 2.49 5.00
CA LYS A 166 20.21 2.47 4.23
C LYS A 166 19.08 3.20 4.97
N PRO A 167 18.49 4.25 4.35
CA PRO A 167 17.30 4.92 4.84
C PRO A 167 16.15 3.99 5.17
N LEU A 168 15.33 4.33 6.16
CA LEU A 168 14.08 3.64 6.50
C LEU A 168 14.22 2.16 6.91
N GLN A 169 15.43 1.62 6.89
CA GLN A 169 15.73 0.20 7.09
C GLN A 169 16.73 0.03 8.23
N ASP A 170 16.31 0.38 9.45
CA ASP A 170 17.03 -0.04 10.66
C ASP A 170 16.57 -1.44 11.06
N SER A 171 15.41 -1.55 11.71
CA SER A 171 14.85 -2.83 12.14
C SER A 171 14.21 -3.64 11.02
N GLY A 172 13.85 -3.00 9.90
CA GLY A 172 12.99 -3.58 8.86
C GLY A 172 11.53 -3.71 9.28
N TYR A 173 11.17 -3.35 10.53
CA TYR A 173 9.83 -3.56 11.08
C TYR A 173 8.75 -2.76 10.34
N MET A 174 9.05 -1.52 9.95
CA MET A 174 8.12 -0.71 9.14
C MET A 174 7.76 -1.40 7.82
N LEU A 175 8.75 -2.01 7.16
CA LEU A 175 8.57 -2.70 5.89
C LEU A 175 7.79 -4.02 6.08
N SER A 176 8.14 -4.80 7.11
CA SER A 176 7.53 -6.11 7.34
C SER A 176 6.08 -6.02 7.83
N SER A 177 5.73 -4.95 8.56
CA SER A 177 4.41 -4.71 9.14
C SER A 177 3.37 -4.16 8.16
N ILE A 178 3.72 -3.92 6.89
CA ILE A 178 2.75 -3.48 5.89
C ILE A 178 1.70 -4.56 5.67
N ALA A 179 0.44 -4.14 5.74
CA ALA A 179 -0.74 -4.97 5.51
C ALA A 179 -1.69 -4.27 4.54
N TYR A 180 -2.66 -5.03 4.03
CA TYR A 180 -3.83 -4.49 3.35
C TYR A 180 -5.06 -4.81 4.22
N PHE A 181 -6.05 -3.92 4.18
CA PHE A 181 -7.28 -4.02 4.95
C PHE A 181 -8.44 -3.84 4.00
N LEU A 182 -9.30 -4.85 3.94
CA LEU A 182 -10.58 -4.76 3.26
C LEU A 182 -11.62 -4.37 4.30
N ARG A 183 -12.18 -3.16 4.16
CA ARG A 183 -13.28 -2.70 5.01
C ARG A 183 -14.59 -2.80 4.22
N PRO A 184 -15.61 -3.52 4.73
CA PRO A 184 -16.94 -3.43 4.15
C PRO A 184 -17.43 -1.99 4.29
N GLY A 185 -18.16 -1.50 3.30
CA GLY A 185 -18.85 -0.22 3.40
C GLY A 185 -19.77 -0.19 4.61
N ILE A 186 -19.78 0.92 5.32
CA ILE A 186 -20.76 1.13 6.39
C ILE A 186 -22.06 1.51 5.68
N PRO A 187 -23.12 0.68 5.69
CA PRO A 187 -24.38 1.08 5.08
C PRO A 187 -24.90 2.36 5.78
N GLY A 188 -24.98 3.46 5.04
CA GLY A 188 -25.63 4.70 5.50
C GLY A 188 -24.74 5.88 5.86
N LYS A 189 -23.52 6.00 5.33
CA LYS A 189 -22.80 7.29 5.31
C LYS A 189 -22.70 7.84 3.89
N ASP A 190 -23.85 8.23 3.36
CA ASP A 190 -23.91 9.38 2.47
C ASP A 190 -23.65 10.62 3.33
N GLY A 191 -22.52 11.29 3.09
CA GLY A 191 -22.15 12.54 3.76
C GLY A 191 -21.21 13.33 2.86
#